data_AF-A0A9E4IXI3-F1
#
_entry.id   AF-A0A9E4IXI3-F1
#
_cell.length_a   1.000
_cell.length_b   1.000
_cell.length_c   1.000
_cell.angle_alpha   90.00
_cell.angle_beta   90.00
_cell.angle_gamma   90.00
#
_symmetry.space_group_name_H-M   'P 1'
#
loop_
_entity.id
_entity.type
_entity.pdbx_description
1 polymer ?
#
loop_
_entity_poly.entity_id
_entity_poly.type
_entity_poly.pdbx_seq_one_letter_code
_entity_poly.pdbx_strand_id
1 'polypeptide(L)'
;MKKWAYGLLTLGWIPTLLFVGGVRWFTPAGVEAQERTPIKITRIYTGEDGKTHAEEIDVPLSPGNRATTELSEAVPVTSVQFRRNSPAYYIDWHTAPRRQYVITLAGESEVEIGDGTRIRLHPGHILLAEDTTGQGHISRAIGSEDRISLFLPLAEQ
;
A
#
# COMPACT_ATOMS: atom_id res chain seq x y z
N MET A 1 -48.63 -34.07 -82.65
CA MET A 1 -49.91 -34.33 -81.95
C MET A 1 -49.86 -33.71 -80.56
N LYS A 2 -50.96 -33.03 -80.17
CA LYS A 2 -51.42 -32.46 -78.86
C LYS A 2 -50.84 -33.10 -77.58
N LYS A 3 -50.73 -32.53 -76.36
CA LYS A 3 -51.12 -31.29 -75.61
C LYS A 3 -50.46 -31.41 -74.19
N TRP A 4 -49.94 -30.33 -73.56
CA TRP A 4 -50.37 -29.63 -72.30
C TRP A 4 -50.43 -30.50 -71.00
N ALA A 5 -50.01 -30.09 -69.78
CA ALA A 5 -50.37 -28.90 -68.99
C ALA A 5 -49.60 -28.79 -67.62
N TYR A 6 -49.40 -27.54 -67.14
CA TYR A 6 -49.51 -26.89 -65.78
C TYR A 6 -49.46 -27.72 -64.47
N GLY A 7 -49.04 -27.26 -63.28
CA GLY A 7 -48.69 -25.97 -62.60
C GLY A 7 -48.05 -26.33 -61.22
N LEU A 8 -47.57 -25.47 -60.29
CA LEU A 8 -48.25 -24.38 -59.56
C LEU A 8 -47.29 -23.70 -58.51
N LEU A 9 -47.44 -22.37 -58.30
CA LEU A 9 -47.20 -21.49 -57.10
C LEU A 9 -45.77 -21.33 -56.48
N THR A 10 -45.10 -20.15 -56.53
CA THR A 10 -45.20 -18.87 -55.73
C THR A 10 -44.95 -19.02 -54.21
N LEU A 11 -44.33 -18.12 -53.43
CA LEU A 11 -43.72 -16.79 -53.57
C LEU A 11 -43.01 -16.45 -52.22
N GLY A 12 -41.91 -15.70 -52.26
CA GLY A 12 -41.59 -14.64 -51.28
C GLY A 12 -40.40 -14.86 -50.34
N TRP A 13 -39.42 -13.92 -50.33
CA TRP A 13 -38.97 -13.17 -49.13
C TRP A 13 -37.77 -12.19 -49.36
N ILE A 14 -38.10 -10.90 -49.18
CA ILE A 14 -37.43 -9.80 -48.43
C ILE A 14 -36.05 -9.21 -48.87
N PRO A 15 -35.96 -7.85 -49.02
CA PRO A 15 -34.75 -7.10 -49.38
C PRO A 15 -34.00 -6.44 -48.19
N THR A 16 -32.71 -6.14 -48.42
CA THR A 16 -31.85 -5.08 -47.81
C THR A 16 -31.38 -5.20 -46.36
N LEU A 17 -30.05 -5.20 -46.14
CA LEU A 17 -29.41 -4.59 -44.97
C LEU A 17 -28.07 -3.93 -45.33
N LEU A 18 -27.89 -2.74 -44.77
CA LEU A 18 -26.84 -1.73 -44.94
C LEU A 18 -25.79 -1.80 -43.80
N PHE A 19 -24.74 -0.98 -43.94
CA PHE A 19 -23.89 -0.33 -42.91
C PHE A 19 -22.58 -1.00 -42.42
N VAL A 20 -21.47 -0.54 -43.03
CA VAL A 20 -20.28 0.13 -42.45
C VAL A 20 -20.06 0.06 -40.94
N GLY A 21 -18.85 -0.34 -40.51
CA GLY A 21 -18.33 0.05 -39.19
C GLY A 21 -17.03 -0.64 -38.74
N GLY A 22 -15.91 0.08 -38.78
CA GLY A 22 -14.84 -0.02 -37.77
C GLY A 22 -13.67 -0.99 -38.03
N VAL A 23 -12.61 -0.50 -38.68
CA VAL A 23 -11.26 -1.04 -38.46
C VAL A 23 -10.89 -0.74 -37.02
N ARG A 24 -10.94 -1.74 -36.15
CA ARG A 24 -10.36 -1.67 -34.80
C ARG A 24 -8.85 -1.69 -34.95
N TRP A 25 -8.22 -0.54 -34.76
CA TRP A 25 -6.81 -0.47 -34.41
C TRP A 25 -6.64 -1.21 -33.07
N PHE A 26 -6.00 -2.38 -33.12
CA PHE A 26 -5.45 -2.99 -31.93
C PHE A 26 -4.26 -2.13 -31.50
N THR A 27 -4.48 -1.25 -30.53
CA THR A 27 -3.37 -0.85 -29.65
C THR A 27 -2.96 -2.11 -28.89
N PRO A 28 -1.71 -2.60 -29.02
CA PRO A 28 -1.23 -3.56 -28.04
C PRO A 28 -1.27 -2.83 -26.70
N ALA A 29 -2.05 -3.36 -25.76
CA ALA A 29 -1.87 -3.02 -24.36
C ALA A 29 -0.38 -3.22 -24.09
N GLY A 30 0.31 -2.14 -23.72
CA GLY A 30 1.68 -2.23 -23.25
C GLY A 30 1.72 -3.35 -22.23
N VAL A 31 2.64 -4.28 -22.40
CA VAL A 31 2.95 -5.24 -21.35
C VAL A 31 3.50 -4.39 -20.20
N GLU A 32 2.64 -4.00 -19.29
CA GLU A 32 3.07 -3.51 -17.99
C GLU A 32 3.75 -4.70 -17.33
N ALA A 33 5.08 -4.68 -17.34
CA ALA A 33 5.86 -5.61 -16.55
C ALA A 33 5.36 -5.48 -15.11
N GLN A 34 5.08 -6.62 -14.47
CA GLN A 34 4.67 -6.62 -13.07
C GLN A 34 5.73 -5.88 -12.24
N GLU A 35 5.39 -4.69 -11.75
CA GLU A 35 6.30 -3.87 -10.97
C GLU A 35 6.70 -4.62 -9.69
N ARG A 36 7.94 -4.42 -9.26
CA ARG A 36 8.45 -5.06 -8.02
C ARG A 36 7.63 -4.57 -6.84
N THR A 37 7.41 -5.44 -5.84
CA THR A 37 6.70 -5.06 -4.61
C THR A 37 7.42 -3.88 -3.94
N PRO A 38 6.77 -2.73 -3.76
CA PRO A 38 7.38 -1.55 -3.17
C PRO A 38 7.70 -1.77 -1.69
N ILE A 39 8.70 -1.06 -1.18
CA ILE A 39 8.94 -0.97 0.26
C ILE A 39 7.91 -0.01 0.84
N LYS A 40 7.05 -0.51 1.72
CA LYS A 40 5.99 0.26 2.37
C LYS A 40 6.41 0.73 3.76
N ILE A 41 5.99 1.93 4.13
CA ILE A 41 6.11 2.49 5.48
C ILE A 41 4.72 2.90 5.94
N THR A 42 4.32 2.50 7.14
CA THR A 42 3.15 3.09 7.78
C THR A 42 3.59 4.39 8.45
N ARG A 43 3.03 5.52 8.03
CA ARG A 43 3.29 6.83 8.64
C ARG A 43 2.13 7.18 9.56
N ILE A 44 2.43 7.56 10.80
CA ILE A 44 1.47 8.17 11.72
C ILE A 44 1.82 9.63 11.94
N TYR A 45 0.84 10.52 11.92
CA TYR A 45 1.03 11.97 11.99
C TYR A 45 -0.13 12.67 12.70
N THR A 46 0.12 13.85 13.28
CA THR A 46 -0.96 14.68 13.86
C THR A 46 -1.72 15.39 12.75
N GLY A 47 -3.02 15.14 12.62
CA GLY A 47 -3.92 15.82 11.68
C GLY A 47 -4.38 17.19 12.18
N GLU A 48 -5.09 17.92 11.34
CA GLU A 48 -5.67 19.24 11.67
C GLU A 48 -6.71 19.17 12.81
N ASP A 49 -7.28 17.99 13.05
CA ASP A 49 -8.20 17.70 14.16
C ASP A 49 -7.49 17.43 15.50
N GLY A 50 -6.15 17.51 15.53
CA GLY A 50 -5.35 17.25 16.71
C GLY A 50 -5.28 15.77 17.10
N LYS A 51 -5.66 14.85 16.22
CA LYS A 51 -5.57 13.40 16.43
C LYS A 51 -4.50 12.77 15.56
N THR A 52 -4.06 11.58 15.94
CA THR A 52 -3.16 10.78 15.10
C THR A 52 -3.95 10.15 13.95
N HIS A 53 -3.45 10.35 12.73
CA HIS A 53 -3.90 9.67 11.50
C HIS A 53 -2.80 8.73 11.02
N ALA A 54 -3.18 7.78 10.17
CA ALA A 54 -2.25 6.81 9.60
C ALA A 54 -2.42 6.70 8.09
N GLU A 55 -1.30 6.58 7.39
CA GLU A 55 -1.27 6.32 5.95
C GLU A 55 -0.15 5.34 5.60
N GLU A 56 -0.27 4.68 4.46
CA GLU A 56 0.81 3.88 3.88
C GLU A 56 1.51 4.70 2.80
N ILE A 57 2.83 4.80 2.88
CA ILE A 57 3.66 5.49 1.90
C ILE A 57 4.67 4.51 1.28
N ASP A 58 4.99 4.76 0.01
CA ASP A 58 5.96 3.98 -0.73
C ASP A 58 7.30 4.67 -0.65
N VAL A 59 8.36 3.92 -0.33
CA VAL A 59 9.72 4.45 -0.37
C VAL A 59 10.14 4.58 -1.83
N PRO A 60 10.43 5.79 -2.32
CA PRO A 60 10.95 5.95 -3.68
C PRO A 60 12.32 5.28 -3.77
N LEU A 61 12.49 4.41 -4.77
CA LEU A 61 13.74 3.71 -5.02
C LEU A 61 14.30 4.10 -6.39
N SER A 62 15.61 4.22 -6.47
CA SER A 62 16.36 4.43 -7.71
C SER A 62 17.36 3.29 -7.90
N PRO A 63 17.72 2.95 -9.16
CA PRO A 63 18.78 1.98 -9.43
C PRO A 63 20.07 2.33 -8.68
N GLY A 64 20.63 1.35 -7.98
CA GLY A 64 21.90 1.50 -7.26
C GLY A 64 23.11 1.39 -8.19
N ASN A 65 24.31 1.43 -7.59
CA ASN A 65 25.58 1.26 -8.33
C ASN A 65 25.79 -0.15 -8.91
N ARG A 66 24.95 -1.12 -8.51
CA ARG A 66 24.90 -2.46 -9.07
C ARG A 66 23.54 -2.68 -9.72
N ALA A 67 23.53 -3.33 -10.88
CA ALA A 67 22.31 -3.66 -11.62
C ALA A 67 21.31 -4.52 -10.82
N THR A 68 21.76 -5.14 -9.72
CA THR A 68 20.96 -6.00 -8.84
C THR A 68 20.46 -5.29 -7.58
N THR A 69 20.60 -3.97 -7.48
CA THR A 69 20.23 -3.21 -6.28
C THR A 69 19.44 -1.96 -6.62
N GLU A 70 18.47 -1.64 -5.78
CA GLU A 70 17.72 -0.38 -5.78
C GLU A 70 17.87 0.25 -4.39
N LEU A 71 17.96 1.58 -4.33
CA LEU A 71 18.24 2.33 -3.10
C LEU A 71 17.28 3.51 -3.01
N SER A 72 16.81 3.81 -1.79
CA SER A 72 16.20 5.10 -1.51
C SER A 72 17.27 6.18 -1.44
N GLU A 73 16.84 7.44 -1.40
CA GLU A 73 17.71 8.49 -0.89
C GLU A 73 18.13 8.16 0.56
N ALA A 74 19.32 8.62 0.93
CA ALA A 74 19.82 8.43 2.28
C ALA A 74 19.06 9.36 3.24
N VAL A 75 18.34 8.78 4.19
CA VAL A 75 17.64 9.56 5.22
C VAL A 75 18.58 9.79 6.41
N PRO A 76 18.95 11.04 6.73
CA PRO A 76 19.84 11.32 7.86
C PRO A 76 19.14 11.06 9.19
N VAL A 77 19.80 10.30 10.06
CA VAL A 77 19.36 10.00 11.43
C VAL A 77 20.41 10.46 12.43
N THR A 78 19.99 10.86 13.63
CA THR A 78 20.92 11.37 14.67
C THR A 78 21.50 10.27 15.53
N SER A 79 20.80 9.14 15.66
CA SER A 79 21.24 8.00 16.47
C SER A 79 20.50 6.73 16.07
N VAL A 80 21.01 5.59 16.55
CA VAL A 80 20.32 4.31 16.52
C VAL A 80 20.14 3.85 17.95
N GLN A 81 18.90 3.51 18.32
CA GLN A 81 18.60 2.90 19.62
C GLN A 81 18.01 1.51 19.41
N PHE A 82 18.60 0.52 20.08
CA PHE A 82 18.05 -0.83 20.17
C PHE A 82 17.09 -0.87 21.35
N ARG A 83 15.87 -1.34 21.10
CA ARG A 83 14.83 -1.40 22.13
C ARG A 83 14.24 -2.80 22.23
N ARG A 84 14.08 -3.23 23.47
CA ARG A 84 13.34 -4.42 23.87
C ARG A 84 12.15 -4.03 24.72
N ASN A 85 10.97 -4.54 24.39
CA ASN A 85 9.76 -4.42 25.19
C ASN A 85 9.29 -5.82 25.60
N SER A 86 8.89 -6.02 26.86
CA SER A 86 8.31 -7.28 27.31
C SER A 86 6.82 -7.39 26.92
N PRO A 87 6.20 -8.57 27.05
CA PRO A 87 4.76 -8.75 26.81
C PRO A 87 3.85 -7.89 27.71
N ALA A 88 4.38 -7.35 28.81
CA ALA A 88 3.65 -6.44 29.70
C ALA A 88 3.70 -4.97 29.22
N TYR A 89 4.36 -4.67 28.10
CA TYR A 89 4.50 -3.32 27.59
C TYR A 89 3.15 -2.72 27.20
N TYR A 90 2.81 -1.60 27.83
CA TYR A 90 1.64 -0.79 27.55
C TYR A 90 1.97 0.66 27.88
N ILE A 91 1.62 1.57 26.97
CA ILE A 91 1.59 3.01 27.20
C ILE A 91 0.23 3.48 26.70
N ASP A 92 -0.52 4.13 27.58
CA ASP A 92 -1.78 4.81 27.24
C ASP A 92 -1.52 5.97 26.26
N TRP A 93 -2.54 6.77 25.91
CA TRP A 93 -2.42 7.88 24.96
C TRP A 93 -1.17 8.76 25.20
N HIS A 94 -0.30 8.79 24.21
CA HIS A 94 0.93 9.58 24.21
C HIS A 94 1.33 9.95 22.78
N THR A 95 2.08 11.05 22.64
CA THR A 95 2.66 11.43 21.35
C THR A 95 4.00 10.75 21.13
N ALA A 96 4.40 10.61 19.87
CA ALA A 96 5.78 10.30 19.56
C ALA A 96 6.68 11.42 20.13
N PRO A 97 7.77 11.11 20.84
CA PRO A 97 8.60 12.15 21.46
C PRO A 97 9.34 13.03 20.44
N ARG A 98 9.42 12.58 19.19
CA ARG A 98 10.14 13.18 18.07
C ARG A 98 9.82 12.41 16.78
N ARG A 99 10.12 12.99 15.61
CA ARG A 99 10.04 12.29 14.33
C ARG A 99 11.10 11.18 14.27
N GLN A 100 10.67 9.94 14.04
CA GLN A 100 11.58 8.79 14.01
C GLN A 100 10.99 7.57 13.29
N TYR A 101 11.86 6.74 12.74
CA TYR A 101 11.46 5.39 12.34
C TYR A 101 11.50 4.43 13.53
N VAL A 102 10.54 3.50 13.55
CA VAL A 102 10.50 2.31 14.41
C VAL A 102 10.45 1.08 13.51
N ILE A 103 11.50 0.27 13.53
CA ILE A 103 11.62 -0.93 12.70
C ILE A 103 11.55 -2.15 13.62
N THR A 104 10.57 -3.01 13.42
CA THR A 104 10.43 -4.23 14.23
C THR A 104 11.25 -5.36 13.64
N LEU A 105 12.10 -5.97 14.47
CA LEU A 105 13.02 -7.05 14.08
C LEU A 105 12.54 -8.42 14.56
N ALA A 106 11.92 -8.49 15.74
CA ALA A 106 11.39 -9.72 16.35
C ALA A 106 10.26 -9.39 17.32
N GLY A 107 9.40 -10.37 17.62
CA GLY A 107 8.20 -10.18 18.42
C GLY A 107 7.26 -9.13 17.79
N GLU A 108 6.26 -8.70 18.55
CA GLU A 108 5.22 -7.83 18.00
C GLU A 108 4.65 -6.83 19.00
N SER A 109 4.00 -5.81 18.45
CA SER A 109 3.21 -4.83 19.20
C SER A 109 2.15 -4.23 18.29
N GLU A 110 1.34 -3.35 18.85
CA GLU A 110 0.32 -2.60 18.16
C GLU A 110 0.37 -1.12 18.55
N VAL A 111 0.02 -0.27 17.59
CA VAL A 111 -0.34 1.14 17.78
C VAL A 111 -1.86 1.27 17.56
N GLU A 112 -2.59 1.82 18.52
CA GLU A 112 -4.01 2.19 18.36
C GLU A 112 -4.15 3.71 18.29
N ILE A 113 -4.85 4.21 17.27
CA ILE A 113 -5.08 5.65 17.05
C ILE A 113 -6.53 6.04 17.39
N GLY A 114 -6.82 7.35 17.40
CA GLY A 114 -8.04 7.91 18.00
C GLY A 114 -9.37 7.47 17.36
N ASP A 115 -9.36 6.89 16.17
CA ASP A 115 -10.54 6.32 15.50
C ASP A 115 -10.75 4.82 15.78
N GLY A 116 -9.87 4.22 16.59
CA GLY A 116 -9.86 2.78 16.92
C GLY A 116 -9.07 1.92 15.94
N THR A 117 -8.49 2.50 14.88
CA THR A 117 -7.60 1.79 13.95
C THR A 117 -6.38 1.28 14.70
N ARG A 118 -6.02 0.03 14.41
CA ARG A 118 -4.92 -0.70 15.05
C ARG A 118 -3.88 -1.14 14.02
N ILE A 119 -2.67 -0.62 14.18
CA ILE A 119 -1.54 -0.87 13.29
C ILE A 119 -0.64 -1.89 13.98
N ARG A 120 -0.55 -3.09 13.41
CA ARG A 120 0.29 -4.17 13.91
C ARG A 120 1.74 -3.94 13.48
N LEU A 121 2.64 -3.86 14.46
CA LEU A 121 4.08 -3.79 14.23
C LEU A 121 4.66 -5.20 14.41
N HIS A 122 5.01 -5.84 13.29
CA HIS A 122 5.56 -7.19 13.23
C HIS A 122 6.97 -7.19 12.61
N PRO A 123 7.73 -8.30 12.66
CA PRO A 123 9.06 -8.35 12.05
C PRO A 123 9.02 -7.92 10.58
N GLY A 124 9.90 -6.98 10.21
CA GLY A 124 9.97 -6.37 8.88
C GLY A 124 9.07 -5.15 8.68
N HIS A 125 8.16 -4.84 9.61
CA HIS A 125 7.32 -3.64 9.53
C HIS A 125 8.10 -2.37 9.89
N ILE A 126 7.88 -1.31 9.12
CA ILE A 126 8.48 0.00 9.28
C ILE A 126 7.37 1.00 9.60
N LEU A 127 7.46 1.60 10.79
CA LEU A 127 6.62 2.71 11.21
C LEU A 127 7.43 4.01 11.15
N LEU A 128 6.89 5.04 10.52
CA LEU A 128 7.34 6.42 10.65
C LEU A 128 6.41 7.15 11.62
N ALA A 129 6.92 7.45 12.82
CA ALA A 129 6.15 8.16 13.84
C ALA A 129 6.44 9.66 13.81
N GLU A 130 5.43 10.45 13.46
CA GLU A 130 5.48 11.92 13.37
C GLU A 130 4.34 12.62 14.12
N ASP A 131 3.50 11.85 14.82
CA ASP A 131 2.42 12.36 15.67
C ASP A 131 2.96 12.88 17.00
N THR A 132 3.72 13.98 16.90
CA THR A 132 4.47 14.58 18.00
C THR A 132 3.62 15.53 18.86
N THR A 133 2.39 15.81 18.44
CA THR A 133 1.44 16.70 19.14
C THR A 133 0.03 16.12 19.14
N GLY A 134 -0.90 16.75 19.85
CA GLY A 134 -2.30 16.32 19.90
C GLY A 134 -2.55 15.12 20.82
N GLN A 135 -3.55 14.31 20.49
CA GLN A 135 -3.93 13.14 21.28
C GLN A 135 -2.86 12.04 21.29
N GLY A 136 -2.15 11.87 20.16
CA GLY A 136 -1.20 10.77 19.99
C GLY A 136 -1.88 9.42 19.82
N HIS A 137 -1.21 8.36 20.29
CA HIS A 137 -1.61 6.97 20.12
C HIS A 137 -1.41 6.15 21.41
N ILE A 138 -2.00 4.97 21.47
CA ILE A 138 -1.69 3.93 22.46
C ILE A 138 -0.66 2.99 21.85
N SER A 139 0.32 2.54 22.63
CA SER A 139 1.28 1.51 22.22
C SER A 139 1.21 0.33 23.18
N ARG A 140 1.10 -0.90 22.65
CA ARG A 140 1.12 -2.11 23.50
C ARG A 140 1.80 -3.30 22.85
N ALA A 141 2.42 -4.16 23.64
CA ALA A 141 2.86 -5.46 23.16
C ALA A 141 1.64 -6.32 22.80
N ILE A 142 1.83 -7.20 21.82
CA ILE A 142 0.88 -8.26 21.48
C ILE A 142 1.64 -9.58 21.40
N GLY A 143 1.00 -10.68 21.80
CA GLY A 143 1.66 -11.98 21.91
C GLY A 143 2.41 -12.16 23.24
N SER A 144 3.29 -13.17 23.28
CA SER A 144 3.98 -13.62 24.50
C SER A 144 5.51 -13.47 24.45
N GLU A 145 6.05 -12.94 23.36
CA GLU A 145 7.49 -12.77 23.16
C GLU A 145 7.92 -11.32 23.38
N ASP A 146 9.20 -11.14 23.74
CA ASP A 146 9.79 -9.81 23.76
C ASP A 146 9.84 -9.22 22.33
N ARG A 147 9.42 -7.96 22.17
CA ARG A 147 9.57 -7.23 20.91
C ARG A 147 10.94 -6.58 20.84
N ILE A 148 11.70 -6.86 19.78
CA ILE A 148 12.97 -6.21 19.46
C ILE A 148 12.77 -5.24 18.30
N SER A 149 13.21 -4.00 18.46
CA SER A 149 13.04 -2.94 17.46
C SER A 149 14.21 -1.97 17.43
N LEU A 150 14.40 -1.31 16.28
CA LEU A 150 15.29 -0.16 16.13
C LEU A 150 14.47 1.12 16.16
N PHE A 151 14.99 2.11 16.88
CA PHE A 151 14.47 3.48 16.90
C PHE A 151 15.51 4.36 16.24
N LEU A 152 15.11 5.05 15.17
CA LEU A 152 15.97 5.88 14.35
C LEU A 152 15.41 7.31 14.29
N PRO A 153 15.75 8.17 15.26
CA PRO A 153 15.40 9.58 15.22
C PRO A 153 15.89 10.28 13.96
N LEU A 154 15.00 10.96 13.25
CA LEU A 154 15.36 11.75 12.09
C LEU A 154 16.22 12.95 12.51
N ALA A 155 17.13 13.38 11.63
CA ALA A 155 17.93 14.59 11.88
C ALA A 155 17.08 15.86 11.81
N GLU A 156 16.06 15.87 10.96
CA GLU A 156 15.08 16.94 10.87
C GLU A 156 13.89 16.63 11.78
N GLN A 157 13.58 17.56 12.68
CA GLN A 157 12.50 17.44 13.68
C GLN A 157 11.35 18.36 13.33
#